data_AF-A0A9W4TY95-F1
#
_entry.id   AF-A0A9W4TY95-F1
#
_cell.length_a   1.000
_cell.length_b   1.000
_cell.length_c   1.000
_cell.angle_alpha   90.00
_cell.angle_beta   90.00
_cell.angle_gamma   90.00
#
_symmetry.space_group_name_H-M   'P 1'
#
loop_
_entity.id
_entity.type
_entity.pdbx_description
1 polymer ?
#
loop_
_entity_poly.entity_id
_entity_poly.type
_entity_poly.pdbx_seq_one_letter_code
_entity_poly.pdbx_strand_id
1 'polypeptide(L)'
;MDQNWIFNPNEAFYIDYYSKDFEVYFHRYYDELKSKIGPQNLKETISEYEIRLINYAKKEYREYAVYQKLINQLTIARTFNKCYLNDDNERLKVDFLNKQKQFENKTAFEYTPHEYLIDVNDGFDFEHRVYPWLSFEMPIFERWTGESFYKPPNMRKLLNDKNQPPPKSKSESKSFLKNFKNSCNGKGIVLSIADKHVDHTVNLIHLLRALNNRLPIQIIYHNDVSTSTKSKLVTAAREDFSHLPQSFYKIQDKFPQDYLHPKSNGLPKQELWFINTANTIHENYKFKFRGFSNKILASLFNSFSEFILIDADTVMMQNPEFFFNLQGYKDTGTYFFKDRAVLQKRSANDGEFFKNMGPSVIDNLMFNIPLMTNYTIQRELFKGLTHYMESGLVVLNKDSHFSSILMMQKINFFPPISGKLYGDKEIFWLGFAINGDENYYFNQFNAASIGTITNDKERIKENGELPKSKELCSPHPGHINGEDGVTLLWMNSGFRYCHQSDQINFNKEITFKRRLKFLSTIDQFKSFYYNPLRIKQAIIPPFPSDLRARNNDEYEPSLGWSMDHEYCARYLWCAYSSIGGKFKYSKNDNLINGRFIEFSEFEQDLFNYYGDIWVGLE
;
A
#
# COMPACT_ATOMS: atom_id res chain seq x y z
N MET A 1 27.39 -5.13 12.96
CA MET A 1 27.07 -5.45 11.56
C MET A 1 27.76 -6.75 11.20
N ASP A 2 27.08 -7.60 10.43
CA ASP A 2 27.75 -8.72 9.76
C ASP A 2 28.95 -8.17 8.98
N GLN A 3 30.13 -8.74 9.23
CA GLN A 3 31.38 -8.30 8.60
C GLN A 3 31.35 -8.50 7.08
N ASN A 4 30.53 -9.42 6.60
CA ASN A 4 30.39 -9.73 5.18
C ASN A 4 29.25 -8.97 4.49
N TRP A 5 28.42 -8.20 5.22
CA TRP A 5 27.31 -7.40 4.69
C TRP A 5 26.33 -8.21 3.80
N ILE A 6 26.12 -9.48 4.14
CA ILE A 6 25.29 -10.37 3.32
C ILE A 6 23.82 -10.20 3.72
N PHE A 7 23.00 -9.88 2.73
CA PHE A 7 21.56 -9.98 2.88
C PHE A 7 21.12 -11.43 2.71
N ASN A 8 20.29 -11.94 3.62
CA ASN A 8 19.69 -13.26 3.45
C ASN A 8 18.16 -13.15 3.37
N PRO A 9 17.55 -13.19 2.16
CA PRO A 9 16.09 -13.16 2.01
C PRO A 9 15.39 -14.37 2.66
N ASN A 10 16.14 -15.44 2.93
CA ASN A 10 15.67 -16.68 3.55
C ASN A 10 16.10 -16.80 5.01
N GLU A 11 16.54 -15.71 5.66
CA GLU A 11 16.92 -15.73 7.08
C GLU A 11 15.76 -16.32 7.92
N ALA A 12 16.02 -17.49 8.51
CA ALA A 12 15.07 -18.19 9.35
C ALA A 12 15.01 -17.62 10.78
N PHE A 13 15.82 -16.60 11.07
CA PHE A 13 15.98 -15.96 12.38
C PHE A 13 16.19 -16.99 13.51
N TYR A 14 16.96 -18.04 13.22
CA TYR A 14 17.33 -19.06 14.21
C TYR A 14 18.18 -18.43 15.32
N ILE A 15 17.92 -18.86 16.56
CA ILE A 15 18.62 -18.39 17.76
C ILE A 15 19.37 -19.56 18.39
N ASP A 16 20.69 -19.41 18.49
CA ASP A 16 21.54 -20.33 19.21
C ASP A 16 21.69 -19.88 20.67
N TYR A 17 21.05 -20.61 21.58
CA TYR A 17 21.12 -20.36 23.02
C TYR A 17 22.39 -20.91 23.69
N TYR A 18 23.26 -21.59 22.94
CA TYR A 18 24.57 -22.07 23.40
C TYR A 18 25.71 -21.18 22.87
N SER A 19 25.38 -20.13 22.11
CA SER A 19 26.35 -19.18 21.60
C SER A 19 26.95 -18.30 22.71
N LYS A 20 28.19 -17.84 22.48
CA LYS A 20 28.83 -16.82 23.33
C LYS A 20 28.02 -15.53 23.40
N ASP A 21 27.24 -15.22 22.38
CA ASP A 21 26.36 -14.05 22.36
C ASP A 21 25.23 -14.15 23.39
N PHE A 22 24.65 -15.34 23.58
CA PHE A 22 23.67 -15.57 24.66
C PHE A 22 24.32 -15.43 26.03
N GLU A 23 25.51 -16.00 26.21
CA GLU A 23 26.25 -15.90 27.47
C GLU A 23 26.56 -14.43 27.83
N VAL A 24 27.06 -13.66 26.86
CA VAL A 24 27.33 -12.22 27.03
C VAL A 24 26.04 -11.45 27.32
N TYR A 25 24.94 -11.74 26.62
CA TYR A 25 23.63 -11.14 26.89
C TYR A 25 23.16 -11.46 28.31
N PHE A 26 23.20 -12.73 28.71
CA PHE A 26 22.72 -13.19 30.00
C PHE A 26 23.47 -12.51 31.14
N HIS A 27 24.80 -12.43 31.06
CA HIS A 27 25.60 -11.75 32.08
C HIS A 27 25.40 -10.23 32.08
N ARG A 28 25.28 -9.61 30.90
CA ARG A 28 25.07 -8.16 30.78
C ARG A 28 23.74 -7.71 31.38
N TYR A 29 22.67 -8.47 31.15
CA TYR A 29 21.31 -8.13 31.57
C TYR A 29 20.84 -8.94 32.79
N TYR A 30 21.75 -9.61 33.50
CA TYR A 30 21.42 -10.55 34.57
C TYR A 30 20.51 -9.96 35.65
N ASP A 31 20.85 -8.77 36.15
CA ASP A 31 20.09 -8.10 37.21
C ASP A 31 18.72 -7.61 36.72
N GLU A 32 18.64 -7.13 35.48
CA GLU A 32 17.37 -6.72 34.86
C GLU A 32 16.43 -7.93 34.66
N LEU A 33 16.98 -9.05 34.18
CA LEU A 33 16.25 -10.30 34.01
C LEU A 33 15.72 -10.83 35.34
N LYS A 34 16.54 -10.78 36.40
CA LYS A 34 16.12 -11.10 37.77
C LYS A 34 15.02 -10.19 38.29
N SER A 35 15.12 -8.89 38.02
CA SER A 35 14.10 -7.92 38.42
C SER A 35 12.75 -8.20 37.73
N LYS A 36 12.77 -8.48 36.41
CA LYS A 36 11.56 -8.73 35.62
C LYS A 36 10.89 -10.06 35.94
N ILE A 37 11.66 -11.13 36.19
CA ILE A 37 11.09 -12.45 36.51
C ILE A 37 10.50 -12.52 37.92
N GLY A 38 10.88 -11.58 38.79
CA GLY A 38 10.45 -11.52 40.18
C GLY A 38 11.25 -12.43 41.12
N PRO A 39 10.98 -12.35 42.43
CA PRO A 39 11.71 -13.11 43.44
C PRO A 39 11.45 -14.62 43.33
N GLN A 40 12.31 -15.40 43.98
CA GLN A 40 12.11 -16.84 44.16
C GLN A 40 10.84 -17.09 44.97
N ASN A 41 10.01 -18.02 44.51
CA ASN A 41 8.80 -18.39 45.24
C ASN A 41 9.15 -19.21 46.50
N LEU A 42 8.39 -19.06 47.59
CA LEU A 42 8.63 -19.77 48.86
C LEU A 42 8.64 -21.31 48.76
N LYS A 43 8.08 -21.87 47.67
CA LYS A 43 8.03 -23.31 47.39
C LYS A 43 9.03 -23.77 46.32
N GLU A 44 9.79 -22.85 45.74
CA GLU A 44 10.73 -23.10 44.64
C GLU A 44 12.14 -23.25 45.20
N THR A 45 12.87 -24.27 44.78
CA THR A 45 14.29 -24.45 45.12
C THR A 45 15.18 -23.46 44.35
N ILE A 46 16.42 -23.26 44.80
CA ILE A 46 17.38 -22.37 44.11
C ILE A 46 17.61 -22.83 42.66
N SER A 47 17.77 -24.13 42.45
CA SER A 47 17.94 -24.73 41.13
C SER A 47 16.73 -24.49 40.22
N GLU A 48 15.51 -24.63 40.75
CA GLU A 48 14.28 -24.35 39.99
C GLU A 48 14.18 -22.86 39.61
N TYR A 49 14.54 -21.95 40.52
CA TYR A 49 14.58 -20.52 40.21
C TYR A 49 15.62 -20.19 39.13
N GLU A 50 16.81 -20.78 39.18
CA GLU A 50 17.85 -20.59 38.16
C GLU A 50 17.42 -21.12 36.79
N ILE A 51 16.79 -22.29 36.73
CA ILE A 51 16.21 -22.85 35.50
C ILE A 51 15.13 -21.90 34.95
N ARG A 52 14.26 -21.39 35.83
CA ARG A 52 13.21 -20.43 35.45
C ARG A 52 13.82 -19.14 34.89
N LEU A 53 14.86 -18.61 35.55
CA LEU A 53 15.61 -17.43 35.11
C LEU A 53 16.26 -17.64 33.74
N ILE A 54 16.94 -18.78 33.52
CA ILE A 54 17.56 -19.11 32.24
C ILE A 54 16.49 -19.24 31.14
N ASN A 55 15.37 -19.88 31.40
CA ASN A 55 14.29 -20.02 30.43
C ASN A 55 13.65 -18.67 30.07
N TYR A 56 13.47 -17.79 31.07
CA TYR A 56 13.02 -16.41 30.84
C TYR A 56 14.05 -15.63 30.02
N ALA A 57 15.33 -15.73 30.37
CA ALA A 57 16.41 -15.10 29.63
C ALA A 57 16.48 -15.57 28.17
N LYS A 58 16.29 -16.86 27.90
CA LYS A 58 16.21 -17.40 26.54
C LYS A 58 15.05 -16.78 25.77
N LYS A 59 13.88 -16.60 26.40
CA LYS A 59 12.72 -15.95 25.78
C LYS A 59 13.02 -14.49 25.41
N GLU A 60 13.55 -13.70 26.34
CA GLU A 60 13.91 -12.29 26.11
C GLU A 60 15.03 -12.16 25.08
N TYR A 61 16.06 -13.02 25.18
CA TYR A 61 17.17 -13.05 24.23
C TYR A 61 16.70 -13.37 22.81
N ARG A 62 15.72 -14.28 22.65
CA ARG A 62 15.16 -14.59 21.33
C ARG A 62 14.63 -13.33 20.66
N GLU A 63 13.84 -12.53 21.36
CA GLU A 63 13.30 -11.28 20.81
C GLU A 63 14.43 -10.28 20.50
N TYR A 64 15.36 -10.07 21.44
CA TYR A 64 16.52 -9.21 21.26
C TYR A 64 17.36 -9.60 20.04
N ALA A 65 17.72 -10.88 19.90
CA ALA A 65 18.57 -11.38 18.83
C ALA A 65 17.89 -11.28 17.46
N VAL A 66 16.58 -11.57 17.37
CA VAL A 66 15.80 -11.35 16.15
C VAL A 66 15.82 -9.87 15.77
N TYR A 67 15.62 -8.96 16.73
CA TYR A 67 15.61 -7.52 16.47
C TYR A 67 16.97 -7.02 15.99
N GLN A 68 18.06 -7.46 16.63
CA GLN A 68 19.41 -7.09 16.21
C GLN A 68 19.73 -7.60 14.80
N LYS A 69 19.33 -8.82 14.45
CA LYS A 69 19.48 -9.34 13.07
C LYS A 69 18.71 -8.48 12.06
N LEU A 70 17.46 -8.14 12.34
CA LEU A 70 16.65 -7.27 11.47
C LEU A 70 17.27 -5.88 11.30
N ILE A 71 17.63 -5.22 12.41
CA ILE A 71 18.23 -3.88 12.39
C ILE A 71 19.51 -3.89 11.54
N ASN A 72 20.39 -4.87 11.74
CA ASN A 72 21.62 -5.00 10.95
C ASN A 72 21.31 -5.13 9.44
N GLN A 73 20.36 -5.99 9.07
CA GLN A 73 19.97 -6.21 7.67
C GLN A 73 19.36 -4.96 7.01
N LEU A 74 18.51 -4.23 7.74
CA LEU A 74 17.92 -2.98 7.27
C LEU A 74 18.96 -1.87 7.16
N THR A 75 19.89 -1.79 8.13
CA THR A 75 21.00 -0.83 8.12
C THR A 75 21.96 -1.06 6.96
N ILE A 76 22.29 -2.32 6.65
CA ILE A 76 23.05 -2.67 5.44
C ILE A 76 22.36 -2.12 4.19
N ALA A 77 21.05 -2.35 4.04
CA ALA A 77 20.30 -1.93 2.87
C ALA A 77 20.23 -0.39 2.72
N ARG A 78 19.85 0.36 3.76
CA ARG A 78 19.77 1.83 3.68
C ARG A 78 21.14 2.48 3.50
N THR A 79 22.18 1.94 4.13
CA THR A 79 23.55 2.43 3.99
C THR A 79 24.07 2.20 2.57
N PHE A 80 23.86 0.99 2.02
CA PHE A 80 24.20 0.70 0.64
C PHE A 80 23.47 1.63 -0.32
N ASN A 81 22.15 1.78 -0.15
CA ASN A 81 21.34 2.63 -1.00
C ASN A 81 21.83 4.09 -0.99
N LYS A 82 22.08 4.63 0.21
CA LYS A 82 22.58 6.00 0.37
C LYS A 82 23.96 6.19 -0.25
N CYS A 83 24.87 5.24 -0.05
CA CYS A 83 26.24 5.38 -0.50
C CYS A 83 26.39 5.07 -2.00
N TYR A 84 25.75 4.03 -2.53
CA TYR A 84 26.06 3.49 -3.87
C TYR A 84 25.02 3.81 -4.94
N LEU A 85 23.74 4.01 -4.57
CA LEU A 85 22.65 4.24 -5.52
C LEU A 85 22.24 5.72 -5.62
N ASN A 86 22.39 6.48 -4.54
CA ASN A 86 22.15 7.92 -4.57
C ASN A 86 23.40 8.65 -5.07
N ASP A 87 23.21 9.69 -5.89
CA ASP A 87 24.32 10.49 -6.42
C ASP A 87 24.90 11.46 -5.38
N ASP A 88 24.44 11.37 -4.12
CA ASP A 88 24.88 12.20 -3.01
C ASP A 88 26.25 11.73 -2.50
N ASN A 89 27.30 12.42 -2.97
CA ASN A 89 28.66 12.45 -2.43
C ASN A 89 29.56 11.21 -2.63
N GLU A 90 30.39 11.27 -3.67
CA GLU A 90 31.60 10.45 -3.78
C GLU A 90 32.55 10.59 -2.57
N ARG A 91 32.56 11.74 -1.89
CA ARG A 91 33.34 11.97 -0.67
C ARG A 91 32.95 11.05 0.50
N LEU A 92 31.66 10.76 0.67
CA LEU A 92 31.19 9.85 1.73
C LEU A 92 31.61 8.40 1.46
N LYS A 93 31.64 7.98 0.18
CA LYS A 93 32.16 6.66 -0.22
C LYS A 93 33.62 6.49 0.17
N VAL A 94 34.45 7.50 -0.11
CA VAL A 94 35.90 7.46 0.14
C VAL A 94 36.20 7.50 1.65
N ASP A 95 35.53 8.37 2.40
CA ASP A 95 35.71 8.45 3.86
C ASP A 95 35.21 7.20 4.58
N PHE A 96 34.12 6.59 4.11
CA PHE A 96 33.62 5.33 4.66
C PHE A 96 34.59 4.17 4.44
N LEU A 97 35.06 3.97 3.20
CA LEU A 97 36.04 2.93 2.86
C LEU A 97 37.34 3.10 3.67
N ASN A 98 37.78 4.35 3.88
CA ASN A 98 38.98 4.65 4.65
C ASN A 98 38.79 4.45 6.16
N LYS A 99 37.61 4.78 6.71
CA LYS A 99 37.29 4.54 8.13
C LYS A 99 37.06 3.06 8.42
N GLN A 100 36.47 2.30 7.50
CA GLN A 100 36.25 0.86 7.68
C GLN A 100 37.60 0.12 7.81
N LYS A 101 38.60 0.50 7.01
CA LYS A 101 39.99 0.02 7.14
C LYS A 101 40.63 0.33 8.51
N GLN A 102 40.18 1.36 9.21
CA GLN A 102 40.68 1.71 10.55
C GLN A 102 40.02 0.91 11.69
N PHE A 103 38.85 0.31 11.45
CA PHE A 103 38.12 -0.51 12.44
C PHE A 103 38.35 -2.02 12.28
N GLU A 104 39.29 -2.45 11.42
CA GLU A 104 39.66 -3.85 11.23
C GLU A 104 40.35 -4.45 12.47
N ASN A 105 39.54 -5.01 13.38
CA ASN A 105 39.98 -6.15 14.18
C ASN A 105 39.95 -7.40 13.29
N LYS A 106 41.14 -7.83 12.87
CA LYS A 106 41.60 -9.13 12.33
C LYS A 106 40.61 -10.33 12.27
N THR A 107 39.52 -10.23 11.52
CA THR A 107 38.87 -11.40 10.90
C THR A 107 38.75 -11.12 9.41
N ALA A 108 39.32 -12.01 8.59
CA ALA A 108 39.38 -11.84 7.15
C ALA A 108 37.96 -11.86 6.56
N PHE A 109 37.69 -10.97 5.62
CA PHE A 109 36.48 -11.00 4.80
C PHE A 109 36.40 -12.34 4.06
N GLU A 110 35.29 -13.06 4.20
CA GLU A 110 35.11 -14.36 3.54
C GLU A 110 34.30 -14.18 2.26
N TYR A 111 34.87 -14.61 1.13
CA TYR A 111 34.17 -14.66 -0.15
C TYR A 111 33.13 -15.78 -0.15
N THR A 112 31.96 -15.51 -0.74
CA THR A 112 30.99 -16.58 -1.02
C THR A 112 31.54 -17.51 -2.11
N PRO A 113 31.04 -18.75 -2.23
CA PRO A 113 31.47 -19.67 -3.29
C PRO A 113 31.36 -19.09 -4.71
N HIS A 114 30.41 -18.17 -4.95
CA HIS A 114 30.25 -17.47 -6.22
C HIS A 114 31.31 -16.38 -6.43
N GLU A 115 31.76 -15.71 -5.37
CA GLU A 115 32.77 -14.64 -5.46
C GLU A 115 34.20 -15.18 -5.56
N TYR A 116 34.46 -16.39 -5.07
CA TYR A 116 35.73 -17.08 -5.36
C TYR A 116 35.92 -17.38 -6.86
N LEU A 117 34.85 -17.32 -7.65
CA LEU A 117 34.87 -17.58 -9.09
C LEU A 117 34.96 -16.31 -9.94
N ILE A 118 34.99 -15.11 -9.32
CA ILE A 118 34.96 -13.80 -9.99
C ILE A 118 36.11 -12.93 -9.43
N ASP A 119 36.69 -12.03 -10.22
CA ASP A 119 37.81 -11.17 -9.79
C ASP A 119 37.31 -10.04 -8.87
N VAL A 120 37.55 -10.20 -7.55
CA VAL A 120 36.92 -9.41 -6.49
C VAL A 120 37.70 -8.14 -6.19
N ASN A 121 37.40 -7.04 -6.90
CA ASN A 121 38.00 -5.72 -6.60
C ASN A 121 37.04 -4.53 -6.73
N ASP A 122 35.78 -4.73 -7.15
CA ASP A 122 34.85 -3.64 -7.46
C ASP A 122 33.54 -3.77 -6.66
N GLY A 123 32.91 -2.64 -6.26
CA GLY A 123 31.65 -2.58 -5.50
C GLY A 123 30.39 -3.23 -6.13
N PHE A 124 30.57 -4.04 -7.18
CA PHE A 124 29.57 -4.83 -7.89
C PHE A 124 29.19 -6.11 -7.14
N ASP A 125 30.16 -6.78 -6.50
CA ASP A 125 29.91 -7.95 -5.63
C ASP A 125 29.05 -7.55 -4.42
N PHE A 126 29.18 -6.29 -3.99
CA PHE A 126 28.40 -5.76 -2.90
C PHE A 126 26.93 -5.55 -3.26
N GLU A 127 26.60 -5.17 -4.50
CA GLU A 127 25.21 -5.09 -4.96
C GLU A 127 24.56 -6.48 -4.95
N HIS A 128 25.31 -7.53 -5.33
CA HIS A 128 24.88 -8.93 -5.28
C HIS A 128 24.67 -9.43 -3.85
N ARG A 129 25.56 -9.05 -2.92
CA ARG A 129 25.39 -9.36 -1.48
C ARG A 129 24.20 -8.65 -0.85
N VAL A 130 23.96 -7.40 -1.22
CA VAL A 130 22.85 -6.62 -0.67
C VAL A 130 21.53 -7.01 -1.33
N TYR A 131 21.49 -7.35 -2.62
CA TYR A 131 20.27 -7.74 -3.34
C TYR A 131 20.37 -9.12 -4.03
N PRO A 132 20.64 -10.20 -3.29
CA PRO A 132 20.89 -11.53 -3.87
C PRO A 132 19.65 -12.19 -4.46
N TRP A 133 18.47 -11.61 -4.23
CA TRP A 133 17.22 -12.08 -4.83
C TRP A 133 17.05 -11.61 -6.28
N LEU A 134 17.83 -10.63 -6.72
CA LEU A 134 17.88 -10.19 -8.10
C LEU A 134 18.71 -11.18 -8.92
N SER A 135 18.26 -11.46 -10.14
CA SER A 135 19.08 -12.12 -11.16
C SER A 135 20.00 -11.14 -11.90
N PHE A 136 19.76 -9.83 -11.73
CA PHE A 136 20.41 -8.73 -12.46
C PHE A 136 20.09 -8.70 -13.96
N GLU A 137 19.01 -9.36 -14.37
CA GLU A 137 18.46 -9.23 -15.71
C GLU A 137 17.33 -8.20 -15.78
N MET A 138 17.17 -7.60 -16.96
CA MET A 138 16.10 -6.64 -17.23
C MET A 138 14.76 -7.33 -17.47
N PRO A 139 13.61 -6.74 -17.07
CA PRO A 139 12.30 -7.22 -17.46
C PRO A 139 12.11 -7.24 -18.98
N ILE A 140 11.17 -8.04 -19.47
CA ILE A 140 10.74 -8.04 -20.87
C ILE A 140 9.49 -7.16 -20.97
N PHE A 141 9.54 -6.14 -21.84
CA PHE A 141 8.47 -5.18 -22.07
C PHE A 141 7.78 -5.49 -23.41
N GLU A 142 6.58 -6.05 -23.37
CA GLU A 142 5.78 -6.38 -24.56
C GLU A 142 4.67 -5.34 -24.75
N ARG A 143 4.67 -4.65 -25.89
CA ARG A 143 3.63 -3.70 -26.26
C ARG A 143 2.36 -4.44 -26.69
N TRP A 144 1.20 -3.81 -26.59
CA TRP A 144 -0.07 -4.36 -27.10
C TRP A 144 -0.04 -4.80 -28.58
N THR A 145 0.91 -4.31 -29.37
CA THR A 145 1.16 -4.71 -30.76
C THR A 145 1.87 -6.06 -30.91
N GLY A 146 2.41 -6.62 -29.82
CA GLY A 146 3.27 -7.80 -29.81
C GLY A 146 4.77 -7.49 -29.93
N GLU A 147 5.16 -6.22 -30.06
CA GLU A 147 6.57 -5.81 -30.08
C GLU A 147 7.20 -5.92 -28.68
N SER A 148 8.34 -6.61 -28.59
CA SER A 148 9.05 -6.83 -27.32
C SER A 148 10.35 -6.04 -27.24
N PHE A 149 10.63 -5.51 -26.04
CA PHE A 149 11.82 -4.73 -25.72
C PHE A 149 12.49 -5.28 -24.46
N TYR A 150 13.82 -5.23 -24.43
CA TYR A 150 14.65 -5.69 -23.30
C TYR A 150 15.22 -4.55 -22.44
N LYS A 151 14.72 -3.33 -22.67
CA LYS A 151 15.01 -2.12 -21.90
C LYS A 151 13.73 -1.27 -21.82
N PRO A 152 13.56 -0.44 -20.77
CA PRO A 152 12.50 0.54 -20.68
C PRO A 152 12.28 1.32 -21.98
N PRO A 153 11.05 1.35 -22.53
CA PRO A 153 10.77 2.09 -23.75
C PRO A 153 10.79 3.60 -23.46
N ASN A 154 11.18 4.42 -24.44
CA ASN A 154 11.12 5.87 -24.34
C ASN A 154 9.67 6.34 -24.60
N MET A 155 8.92 6.57 -23.52
CA MET A 155 7.49 6.91 -23.58
C MET A 155 7.23 8.24 -24.29
N ARG A 156 8.09 9.24 -24.06
CA ARG A 156 8.00 10.55 -24.73
C ARG A 156 8.07 10.42 -26.25
N LYS A 157 9.02 9.64 -26.76
CA LYS A 157 9.17 9.41 -28.21
C LYS A 157 8.03 8.56 -28.77
N LEU A 158 7.64 7.51 -28.05
CA LEU A 158 6.64 6.54 -28.51
C LEU A 158 5.23 7.13 -28.57
N LEU A 159 4.88 7.96 -27.57
CA LEU A 159 3.58 8.62 -27.47
C LEU A 159 3.54 9.96 -28.22
N ASN A 160 4.68 10.48 -28.67
CA ASN A 160 4.83 11.84 -29.18
C ASN A 160 4.28 12.91 -28.20
N ASP A 161 4.45 12.66 -26.90
CA ASP A 161 3.97 13.52 -25.83
C ASP A 161 5.14 14.22 -25.13
N LYS A 162 5.23 15.54 -25.29
CA LYS A 162 6.31 16.35 -24.72
C LYS A 162 6.21 16.49 -23.20
N ASN A 163 5.05 16.20 -22.60
CA ASN A 163 4.83 16.27 -21.15
C ASN A 163 5.37 15.05 -20.41
N GLN A 164 5.65 13.96 -21.14
CA GLN A 164 6.32 12.79 -20.58
C GLN A 164 7.76 13.12 -20.17
N PRO A 165 8.18 12.82 -18.93
CA PRO A 165 9.57 12.94 -18.50
C PRO A 165 10.51 12.20 -19.47
N PRO A 166 11.55 12.86 -20.00
CA PRO A 166 12.50 12.21 -20.91
C PRO A 166 13.39 11.22 -20.16
N PRO A 167 13.99 10.24 -20.86
CA PRO A 167 15.04 9.41 -20.29
C PRO A 167 16.21 10.26 -19.79
N LYS A 168 16.83 9.83 -18.70
CA LYS A 168 18.01 10.52 -18.14
C LYS A 168 19.23 10.25 -19.02
N SER A 169 19.93 11.31 -19.41
CA SER A 169 21.25 11.20 -20.04
C SER A 169 22.30 11.04 -18.93
N LYS A 170 22.63 9.81 -18.58
CA LYS A 170 23.72 9.48 -17.66
C LYS A 170 24.61 8.39 -18.27
N SER A 171 25.91 8.46 -17.98
CA SER A 171 26.84 7.41 -18.35
C SER A 171 26.43 6.08 -17.72
N GLU A 172 26.65 5.00 -18.46
CA GLU A 172 26.41 3.65 -17.98
C GLU A 172 27.23 3.40 -16.71
N SER A 173 26.56 2.90 -15.67
CA SER A 173 27.14 2.58 -14.37
C SER A 173 27.44 1.08 -14.32
N LYS A 174 28.37 0.65 -13.46
CA LYS A 174 28.57 -0.78 -13.19
C LYS A 174 27.42 -1.40 -12.39
N SER A 175 26.69 -0.61 -11.59
CA SER A 175 25.51 -1.07 -10.83
C SER A 175 24.28 -1.25 -11.72
N PHE A 176 23.67 -2.43 -11.63
CA PHE A 176 22.42 -2.77 -12.32
C PHE A 176 21.28 -1.88 -11.86
N LEU A 177 21.09 -1.71 -10.55
CA LEU A 177 19.98 -0.93 -10.02
C LEU A 177 20.07 0.54 -10.42
N LYS A 178 21.29 1.10 -10.48
CA LYS A 178 21.53 2.45 -10.99
C LYS A 178 21.20 2.56 -12.49
N ASN A 179 21.60 1.59 -13.30
CA ASN A 179 21.26 1.55 -14.72
C ASN A 179 19.75 1.43 -14.94
N PHE A 180 19.10 0.53 -14.22
CA PHE A 180 17.65 0.33 -14.28
C PHE A 180 16.92 1.62 -13.90
N LYS A 181 17.24 2.23 -12.75
CA LYS A 181 16.69 3.53 -12.32
C LYS A 181 16.87 4.61 -13.38
N ASN A 182 18.07 4.75 -13.95
CA ASN A 182 18.38 5.79 -14.93
C ASN A 182 17.70 5.57 -16.29
N SER A 183 17.35 4.32 -16.63
CA SER A 183 16.63 3.98 -17.85
C SER A 183 15.11 4.20 -17.74
N CYS A 184 14.56 4.25 -16.51
CA CYS A 184 13.16 4.57 -16.28
C CYS A 184 12.86 6.02 -16.73
N ASN A 185 11.68 6.22 -17.32
CA ASN A 185 11.24 7.50 -17.89
C ASN A 185 9.72 7.56 -18.01
N GLY A 186 9.17 8.75 -18.23
CA GLY A 186 7.73 8.92 -18.43
C GLY A 186 6.89 8.82 -17.14
N LYS A 187 5.61 9.08 -17.33
CA LYS A 187 4.48 8.96 -16.39
C LYS A 187 3.54 7.87 -16.86
N GLY A 188 3.01 7.05 -15.95
CA GLY A 188 2.06 6.01 -16.34
C GLY A 188 1.31 5.34 -15.19
N ILE A 189 0.41 4.45 -15.56
CA ILE A 189 -0.38 3.63 -14.63
C ILE A 189 0.25 2.25 -14.56
N VAL A 190 0.37 1.70 -13.35
CA VAL A 190 0.99 0.40 -13.08
C VAL A 190 -0.03 -0.50 -12.40
N LEU A 191 -0.15 -1.73 -12.88
CA LEU A 191 -0.98 -2.78 -12.29
C LEU A 191 -0.19 -4.05 -12.10
N SER A 192 -0.57 -4.83 -11.10
CA SER A 192 -0.13 -6.22 -10.94
C SER A 192 -1.37 -7.09 -10.93
N ILE A 193 -1.52 -7.95 -11.94
CA ILE A 193 -2.70 -8.82 -12.09
C ILE A 193 -2.30 -10.29 -12.27
N ALA A 194 -3.29 -11.16 -12.07
CA ALA A 194 -3.26 -12.55 -12.51
C ALA A 194 -4.49 -12.78 -13.39
N ASP A 195 -4.57 -13.91 -14.09
CA ASP A 195 -5.70 -14.26 -14.96
C ASP A 195 -7.08 -14.08 -14.29
N LYS A 196 -7.20 -14.38 -13.00
CA LYS A 196 -8.45 -14.22 -12.22
C LYS A 196 -8.93 -12.76 -12.07
N HIS A 197 -8.08 -11.77 -12.35
CA HIS A 197 -8.43 -10.34 -12.24
C HIS A 197 -8.80 -9.72 -13.61
N VAL A 198 -8.84 -10.52 -14.68
CA VAL A 198 -9.04 -10.01 -16.05
C VAL A 198 -10.32 -9.19 -16.19
N ASP A 199 -11.44 -9.66 -15.64
CA ASP A 199 -12.74 -8.98 -15.81
C ASP A 199 -12.77 -7.63 -15.08
N HIS A 200 -12.19 -7.54 -13.87
CA HIS A 200 -12.02 -6.26 -13.18
C HIS A 200 -11.12 -5.30 -13.96
N THR A 201 -10.05 -5.81 -14.55
CA THR A 201 -9.11 -5.00 -15.33
C THR A 201 -9.73 -4.50 -16.64
N VAL A 202 -10.60 -5.29 -17.28
CA VAL A 202 -11.39 -4.86 -18.44
C VAL A 202 -12.30 -3.68 -18.06
N ASN A 203 -13.04 -3.81 -16.96
CA ASN A 203 -13.93 -2.75 -16.48
C ASN A 203 -13.15 -1.46 -16.15
N LEU A 204 -11.98 -1.61 -15.53
CA LEU A 204 -11.07 -0.51 -15.27
C LEU A 204 -10.57 0.17 -16.54
N ILE A 205 -10.18 -0.60 -17.57
CA ILE A 205 -9.77 -0.03 -18.86
C ILE A 205 -10.91 0.79 -19.48
N HIS A 206 -12.14 0.29 -19.46
CA HIS A 206 -13.30 1.04 -19.96
C HIS A 206 -13.52 2.35 -19.18
N LEU A 207 -13.42 2.30 -17.85
CA LEU A 207 -13.49 3.51 -17.01
C LEU A 207 -12.37 4.49 -17.33
N LEU A 208 -11.13 4.04 -17.47
CA LEU A 208 -9.99 4.90 -17.82
C LEU A 208 -10.20 5.61 -19.17
N ARG A 209 -10.85 4.94 -20.14
CA ARG A 209 -11.24 5.58 -21.40
C ARG A 209 -12.31 6.65 -21.18
N ALA A 210 -13.33 6.38 -20.37
CA ALA A 210 -14.36 7.35 -20.00
C ALA A 210 -13.81 8.56 -19.19
N LEU A 211 -12.72 8.35 -18.45
CA LEU A 211 -11.97 9.41 -17.76
C LEU A 211 -11.02 10.18 -18.69
N ASN A 212 -11.01 9.89 -20.00
CA ASN A 212 -10.08 10.45 -20.98
C ASN A 212 -8.60 10.25 -20.59
N ASN A 213 -8.26 9.05 -20.08
CA ASN A 213 -6.88 8.71 -19.75
C ASN A 213 -6.01 8.64 -21.02
N ARG A 214 -4.86 9.31 -20.95
CA ARG A 214 -3.83 9.30 -22.00
C ARG A 214 -2.50 8.72 -21.53
N LEU A 215 -2.41 8.38 -20.24
CA LEU A 215 -1.23 7.76 -19.68
C LEU A 215 -1.12 6.30 -20.15
N PRO A 216 0.09 5.84 -20.50
CA PRO A 216 0.34 4.43 -20.79
C PRO A 216 0.08 3.57 -19.54
N ILE A 217 -0.37 2.34 -19.75
CA ILE A 217 -0.70 1.38 -18.71
C ILE A 217 0.27 0.19 -18.81
N GLN A 218 0.96 -0.11 -17.73
CA GLN A 218 1.85 -1.27 -17.60
C GLN A 218 1.26 -2.30 -16.65
N ILE A 219 1.09 -3.51 -17.17
CA ILE A 219 0.61 -4.67 -16.42
C ILE A 219 1.82 -5.56 -16.14
N ILE A 220 2.23 -5.61 -14.88
CA ILE A 220 3.41 -6.33 -14.41
C ILE A 220 2.97 -7.71 -13.94
N TYR A 221 3.69 -8.74 -14.39
CA TYR A 221 3.47 -10.12 -14.01
C TYR A 221 4.78 -10.90 -14.06
N HIS A 222 4.86 -12.03 -13.35
CA HIS A 222 6.02 -12.91 -13.43
C HIS A 222 5.66 -14.37 -13.76
N ASN A 223 4.42 -14.81 -13.56
CA ASN A 223 3.96 -16.16 -13.94
C ASN A 223 2.61 -16.14 -14.68
N ASP A 224 1.61 -15.43 -14.14
CA ASP A 224 0.18 -15.76 -14.37
C ASP A 224 -0.60 -14.80 -15.29
N VAL A 225 -0.17 -14.61 -16.54
CA VAL A 225 -0.98 -13.88 -17.54
C VAL A 225 -0.98 -14.63 -18.87
N SER A 226 -2.10 -15.30 -19.17
CA SER A 226 -2.29 -16.07 -20.39
C SER A 226 -2.45 -15.18 -21.64
N THR A 227 -2.21 -15.75 -22.82
CA THR A 227 -2.47 -15.07 -24.10
C THR A 227 -3.94 -14.67 -24.25
N SER A 228 -4.88 -15.47 -23.71
CA SER A 228 -6.31 -15.15 -23.71
C SER A 228 -6.59 -13.89 -22.87
N THR A 229 -6.00 -13.79 -21.67
CA THR A 229 -6.07 -12.60 -20.83
C THR A 229 -5.49 -11.39 -21.54
N LYS A 230 -4.28 -11.48 -22.12
CA LYS A 230 -3.70 -10.38 -22.89
C LYS A 230 -4.63 -9.92 -24.02
N SER A 231 -5.18 -10.85 -24.78
CA SER A 231 -6.12 -10.56 -25.87
C SER A 231 -7.34 -9.80 -25.38
N LYS A 232 -8.02 -10.27 -24.32
CA LYS A 232 -9.17 -9.59 -23.72
C LYS A 232 -8.86 -8.14 -23.31
N LEU A 233 -7.70 -7.92 -22.69
CA LEU A 233 -7.28 -6.59 -22.24
C LEU A 233 -6.95 -5.66 -23.42
N VAL A 234 -6.28 -6.19 -24.46
CA VAL A 234 -6.03 -5.44 -25.69
C VAL A 234 -7.34 -5.07 -26.37
N THR A 235 -8.31 -5.99 -26.44
CA THR A 235 -9.65 -5.71 -26.97
C THR A 235 -10.32 -4.55 -26.21
N ALA A 236 -10.40 -4.62 -24.88
CA ALA A 236 -10.97 -3.55 -24.05
C ALA A 236 -10.28 -2.19 -24.25
N ALA A 237 -8.97 -2.20 -24.49
CA ALA A 237 -8.17 -0.99 -24.68
C ALA A 237 -8.28 -0.38 -26.09
N ARG A 238 -8.53 -1.20 -27.13
CA ARG A 238 -8.34 -0.81 -28.53
C ARG A 238 -9.61 -0.85 -29.38
N GLU A 239 -10.62 -1.62 -28.99
CA GLU A 239 -11.90 -1.70 -29.70
C GLU A 239 -12.70 -0.41 -29.51
N ASP A 240 -13.46 -0.01 -30.53
CA ASP A 240 -14.27 1.20 -30.47
C ASP A 240 -15.60 0.90 -29.76
N PHE A 241 -16.06 1.84 -28.92
CA PHE A 241 -17.37 1.70 -28.29
C PHE A 241 -18.47 1.89 -29.33
N SER A 242 -19.42 0.95 -29.38
CA SER A 242 -20.55 1.04 -30.31
C SER A 242 -21.72 1.85 -29.76
N HIS A 243 -21.86 1.91 -28.43
CA HIS A 243 -22.91 2.62 -27.73
C HIS A 243 -22.42 3.11 -26.36
N LEU A 244 -23.22 3.96 -25.72
CA LEU A 244 -22.98 4.46 -24.36
C LEU A 244 -24.21 4.16 -23.50
N PRO A 245 -24.00 3.98 -22.18
CA PRO A 245 -25.10 3.75 -21.26
C PRO A 245 -26.06 4.93 -21.24
N GLN A 246 -27.33 4.65 -20.93
CA GLN A 246 -28.38 5.68 -20.85
C GLN A 246 -28.04 6.87 -19.92
N SER A 247 -27.23 6.65 -18.88
CA SER A 247 -26.76 7.70 -17.98
C SER A 247 -25.91 8.78 -18.67
N PHE A 248 -25.20 8.45 -19.75
CA PHE A 248 -24.39 9.42 -20.49
C PHE A 248 -25.23 10.58 -21.05
N TYR A 249 -26.45 10.32 -21.51
CA TYR A 249 -27.28 11.34 -22.17
C TYR A 249 -27.68 12.51 -21.25
N LYS A 250 -27.56 12.34 -19.93
CA LYS A 250 -27.76 13.44 -18.97
C LYS A 250 -26.60 14.41 -18.90
N ILE A 251 -25.40 13.96 -19.24
CA ILE A 251 -24.14 14.72 -19.13
C ILE A 251 -23.50 14.98 -20.49
N GLN A 252 -24.13 14.55 -21.59
CA GLN A 252 -23.59 14.62 -22.95
C GLN A 252 -23.16 16.04 -23.35
N ASP A 253 -23.83 17.08 -22.83
CA ASP A 253 -23.52 18.48 -23.11
C ASP A 253 -22.15 18.92 -22.54
N LYS A 254 -21.60 18.16 -21.59
CA LYS A 254 -20.27 18.37 -21.01
C LYS A 254 -19.15 17.66 -21.77
N PHE A 255 -19.49 16.83 -22.76
CA PHE A 255 -18.54 16.10 -23.57
C PHE A 255 -18.56 16.60 -25.02
N PRO A 256 -17.50 16.33 -25.81
CA PRO A 256 -17.48 16.65 -27.24
C PRO A 256 -18.66 16.01 -27.98
N GLN A 257 -19.23 16.69 -28.97
CA GLN A 257 -20.36 16.16 -29.75
C GLN A 257 -20.01 14.85 -30.49
N ASP A 258 -18.74 14.64 -30.80
CA ASP A 258 -18.20 13.45 -31.44
C ASP A 258 -17.63 12.43 -30.44
N TYR A 259 -18.03 12.46 -29.16
CA TYR A 259 -17.46 11.65 -28.08
C TYR A 259 -17.28 10.15 -28.40
N LEU A 260 -18.22 9.53 -29.12
CA LEU A 260 -18.16 8.13 -29.57
C LEU A 260 -17.33 7.90 -30.84
N HIS A 261 -17.09 8.93 -31.63
CA HIS A 261 -16.45 8.78 -32.93
C HIS A 261 -14.99 8.30 -32.76
N PRO A 262 -14.53 7.24 -33.47
CA PRO A 262 -13.20 6.65 -33.24
C PRO A 262 -12.00 7.60 -33.43
N LYS A 263 -12.19 8.68 -34.21
CA LYS A 263 -11.18 9.74 -34.40
C LYS A 263 -11.33 10.92 -33.44
N SER A 264 -12.38 10.94 -32.62
CA SER A 264 -12.52 11.94 -31.58
C SER A 264 -11.59 11.62 -30.42
N ASN A 265 -11.41 12.62 -29.57
CA ASN A 265 -10.62 12.50 -28.35
C ASN A 265 -11.49 12.13 -27.13
N GLY A 266 -12.73 11.65 -27.35
CA GLY A 266 -13.69 11.36 -26.29
C GLY A 266 -13.33 10.14 -25.45
N LEU A 267 -13.18 8.98 -26.09
CA LEU A 267 -12.86 7.69 -25.46
C LEU A 267 -11.50 7.16 -25.97
N PRO A 268 -10.37 7.80 -25.60
CA PRO A 268 -9.06 7.51 -26.17
C PRO A 268 -8.70 6.03 -26.05
N LYS A 269 -8.16 5.44 -27.11
CA LYS A 269 -7.61 4.07 -27.06
C LYS A 269 -6.42 4.04 -26.10
N GLN A 270 -6.35 3.01 -25.26
CA GLN A 270 -5.31 2.92 -24.22
C GLN A 270 -4.03 2.31 -24.79
N GLU A 271 -2.88 2.78 -24.31
CA GLU A 271 -1.56 2.25 -24.65
C GLU A 271 -1.16 1.23 -23.58
N LEU A 272 -1.40 -0.07 -23.87
CA LEU A 272 -1.09 -1.16 -22.95
C LEU A 272 0.31 -1.76 -23.18
N TRP A 273 0.92 -2.16 -22.07
CA TRP A 273 2.20 -2.87 -22.01
C TRP A 273 2.11 -4.01 -21.01
N PHE A 274 2.64 -5.18 -21.38
CA PHE A 274 2.77 -6.35 -20.54
C PHE A 274 4.25 -6.51 -20.16
N ILE A 275 4.55 -6.40 -18.87
CA ILE A 275 5.92 -6.47 -18.36
C ILE A 275 6.11 -7.78 -17.62
N ASN A 276 6.92 -8.65 -18.21
CA ASN A 276 7.31 -9.91 -17.59
C ASN A 276 8.57 -9.72 -16.75
N THR A 277 8.44 -9.96 -15.44
CA THR A 277 9.54 -9.84 -14.47
C THR A 277 10.10 -11.20 -14.03
N ALA A 278 9.69 -12.31 -14.64
CA ALA A 278 10.11 -13.66 -14.26
C ALA A 278 11.63 -13.83 -14.23
N ASN A 279 12.31 -13.23 -15.20
CA ASN A 279 13.75 -13.33 -15.37
C ASN A 279 14.52 -12.38 -14.46
N THR A 280 13.88 -11.40 -13.83
CA THR A 280 14.51 -10.42 -12.92
C THR A 280 14.75 -10.97 -11.51
N ILE A 281 14.07 -12.08 -11.18
CA ILE A 281 14.12 -12.71 -9.86
C ILE A 281 14.94 -13.98 -9.96
N HIS A 282 15.94 -14.11 -9.10
CA HIS A 282 16.73 -15.32 -9.00
C HIS A 282 15.84 -16.51 -8.56
N GLU A 283 16.01 -17.68 -9.19
CA GLU A 283 15.12 -18.85 -9.06
C GLU A 283 14.82 -19.23 -7.60
N ASN A 284 15.87 -19.25 -6.76
CA ASN A 284 15.79 -19.55 -5.32
C ASN A 284 14.88 -18.61 -4.50
N TYR A 285 14.37 -17.51 -5.07
CA TYR A 285 13.56 -16.53 -4.35
C TYR A 285 12.21 -16.25 -5.00
N LYS A 286 11.88 -16.86 -6.15
CA LYS A 286 10.59 -16.66 -6.83
C LYS A 286 9.38 -16.89 -5.92
N PHE A 287 9.46 -17.88 -5.02
CA PHE A 287 8.38 -18.20 -4.08
C PHE A 287 8.04 -17.08 -3.08
N LYS A 288 8.93 -16.11 -2.87
CA LYS A 288 8.71 -14.95 -1.99
C LYS A 288 7.75 -13.92 -2.60
N PHE A 289 7.57 -13.95 -3.92
CA PHE A 289 6.70 -13.04 -4.67
C PHE A 289 5.38 -13.75 -5.00
N ARG A 290 4.50 -13.84 -4.00
CA ARG A 290 3.14 -14.40 -4.13
C ARG A 290 2.12 -13.47 -3.49
N GLY A 291 0.89 -13.48 -4.01
CA GLY A 291 -0.20 -12.64 -3.49
C GLY A 291 0.17 -11.16 -3.53
N PHE A 292 -0.01 -10.46 -2.40
CA PHE A 292 0.21 -9.01 -2.28
C PHE A 292 1.65 -8.57 -2.59
N SER A 293 2.66 -9.44 -2.41
CA SER A 293 4.06 -9.14 -2.73
C SER A 293 4.28 -8.74 -4.20
N ASN A 294 3.40 -9.17 -5.11
CA ASN A 294 3.51 -8.81 -6.53
C ASN A 294 3.31 -7.31 -6.78
N LYS A 295 2.48 -6.65 -5.96
CA LYS A 295 2.28 -5.20 -6.04
C LYS A 295 3.55 -4.44 -5.65
N ILE A 296 4.23 -4.93 -4.62
CA ILE A 296 5.53 -4.41 -4.20
C ILE A 296 6.57 -4.62 -5.31
N LEU A 297 6.63 -5.80 -5.94
CA LEU A 297 7.53 -6.04 -7.09
C LEU A 297 7.23 -5.11 -8.28
N ALA A 298 5.94 -4.87 -8.58
CA ALA A 298 5.50 -4.00 -9.67
C ALA A 298 5.90 -2.53 -9.48
N SER A 299 5.99 -2.05 -8.23
CA SER A 299 6.47 -0.70 -7.94
C SER A 299 7.95 -0.50 -8.32
N LEU A 300 8.74 -1.59 -8.30
CA LEU A 300 10.14 -1.56 -8.71
C LEU A 300 10.29 -1.69 -10.23
N PHE A 301 9.77 -2.77 -10.83
CA PHE A 301 10.16 -3.18 -12.20
C PHE A 301 9.33 -2.59 -13.35
N ASN A 302 8.42 -1.65 -13.08
CA ASN A 302 7.81 -0.85 -14.15
C ASN A 302 8.84 0.12 -14.78
N SER A 303 8.56 0.62 -15.98
CA SER A 303 9.48 1.49 -16.74
C SER A 303 9.39 2.97 -16.38
N PHE A 304 8.44 3.38 -15.55
CA PHE A 304 8.10 4.78 -15.36
C PHE A 304 8.99 5.47 -14.31
N SER A 305 9.29 6.75 -14.54
CA SER A 305 9.91 7.61 -13.51
C SER A 305 8.89 8.04 -12.47
N GLU A 306 7.65 8.29 -12.90
CA GLU A 306 6.53 8.71 -12.08
C GLU A 306 5.35 7.78 -12.39
N PHE A 307 4.72 7.17 -11.38
CA PHE A 307 3.65 6.20 -11.65
C PHE A 307 2.53 6.23 -10.61
N ILE A 308 1.35 5.83 -11.07
CA ILE A 308 0.20 5.52 -10.22
C ILE A 308 0.04 4.00 -10.21
N LEU A 309 0.33 3.38 -9.09
CA LEU A 309 0.11 1.96 -8.86
C LEU A 309 -1.32 1.75 -8.35
N ILE A 310 -2.09 0.91 -9.05
CA ILE A 310 -3.49 0.65 -8.70
C ILE A 310 -3.83 -0.84 -8.63
N ASP A 311 -4.81 -1.16 -7.79
CA ASP A 311 -5.46 -2.48 -7.82
C ASP A 311 -6.43 -2.58 -9.00
N ALA A 312 -6.73 -3.81 -9.44
CA ALA A 312 -7.64 -4.05 -10.57
C ALA A 312 -9.09 -3.61 -10.27
N ASP A 313 -9.47 -3.52 -9.00
CA ASP A 313 -10.79 -3.08 -8.52
C ASP A 313 -10.79 -1.64 -7.97
N THR A 314 -9.72 -0.86 -8.23
CA THR A 314 -9.70 0.57 -7.91
C THR A 314 -10.46 1.37 -8.96
N VAL A 315 -11.43 2.17 -8.53
CA VAL A 315 -12.28 3.00 -9.37
C VAL A 315 -11.89 4.46 -9.18
N MET A 316 -11.28 5.08 -10.18
CA MET A 316 -11.00 6.52 -10.16
C MET A 316 -12.24 7.33 -10.56
N MET A 317 -12.39 8.51 -9.97
CA MET A 317 -13.43 9.49 -10.32
C MET A 317 -12.84 10.74 -10.99
N GLN A 318 -11.50 10.82 -11.04
CA GLN A 318 -10.75 11.88 -11.68
C GLN A 318 -9.86 11.31 -12.78
N ASN A 319 -9.53 12.13 -13.78
CA ASN A 319 -8.53 11.76 -14.77
C ASN A 319 -7.21 11.38 -14.07
N PRO A 320 -6.52 10.29 -14.45
CA PRO A 320 -5.27 9.87 -13.82
C PRO A 320 -4.19 10.98 -13.72
N GLU A 321 -4.11 11.89 -14.69
CA GLU A 321 -3.16 13.01 -14.67
C GLU A 321 -3.41 13.96 -13.47
N PHE A 322 -4.63 13.99 -12.93
CA PHE A 322 -4.99 14.78 -11.75
C PHE A 322 -4.09 14.46 -10.56
N PHE A 323 -3.76 13.18 -10.35
CA PHE A 323 -3.00 12.74 -9.18
C PHE A 323 -1.54 13.22 -9.19
N PHE A 324 -0.93 13.38 -10.37
CA PHE A 324 0.40 14.00 -10.51
C PHE A 324 0.38 15.52 -10.29
N ASN A 325 -0.80 16.12 -10.22
CA ASN A 325 -0.98 17.55 -10.03
C ASN A 325 -1.34 17.96 -8.60
N LEU A 326 -1.65 16.99 -7.73
CA LEU A 326 -1.84 17.21 -6.30
C LEU A 326 -0.59 17.87 -5.69
N GLN A 327 -0.80 18.87 -4.85
CA GLN A 327 0.26 19.62 -4.19
C GLN A 327 1.13 18.71 -3.32
N GLY A 328 0.52 17.82 -2.54
CA GLY A 328 1.26 16.85 -1.73
C GLY A 328 2.19 15.95 -2.56
N TYR A 329 1.78 15.62 -3.80
CA TYR A 329 2.63 14.88 -4.74
C TYR A 329 3.76 15.75 -5.27
N LYS A 330 3.47 16.98 -5.70
CA LYS A 330 4.50 17.91 -6.20
C LYS A 330 5.56 18.22 -5.16
N ASP A 331 5.16 18.36 -3.89
CA ASP A 331 6.05 18.69 -2.79
C ASP A 331 6.97 17.51 -2.44
N THR A 332 6.39 16.30 -2.39
CA THR A 332 7.10 15.16 -1.82
C THR A 332 7.57 14.13 -2.83
N GLY A 333 6.99 14.09 -4.02
CA GLY A 333 7.15 13.00 -4.99
C GLY A 333 6.28 11.77 -4.67
N THR A 334 5.36 11.86 -3.72
CA THR A 334 4.46 10.76 -3.35
C THR A 334 3.07 11.25 -2.95
N TYR A 335 2.08 10.38 -3.06
CA TYR A 335 0.76 10.63 -2.48
C TYR A 335 0.12 9.31 -2.03
N PHE A 336 -0.08 9.17 -0.73
CA PHE A 336 -0.69 8.02 -0.07
C PHE A 336 -2.06 8.34 0.50
N PHE A 337 -2.89 7.32 0.72
CA PHE A 337 -4.23 7.44 1.25
C PHE A 337 -4.36 6.72 2.60
N LYS A 338 -5.10 7.30 3.52
CA LYS A 338 -5.39 6.68 4.81
C LYS A 338 -6.61 5.76 4.70
N ASP A 339 -6.54 4.57 5.28
CA ASP A 339 -7.65 3.60 5.30
C ASP A 339 -8.83 4.10 6.17
N ARG A 340 -9.90 3.30 6.29
CA ARG A 340 -10.96 3.51 7.26
C ARG A 340 -10.35 3.60 8.66
N ALA A 341 -10.65 4.68 9.37
CA ALA A 341 -10.19 4.89 10.73
C ALA A 341 -11.01 4.06 11.74
N VAL A 342 -10.88 2.74 11.64
CA VAL A 342 -11.54 1.78 12.54
C VAL A 342 -10.73 1.67 13.82
N LEU A 343 -11.38 1.74 14.98
CA LEU A 343 -10.71 1.63 16.28
C LEU A 343 -10.34 0.16 16.60
N GLN A 344 -9.45 -0.41 15.81
CA GLN A 344 -8.86 -1.73 16.02
C GLN A 344 -7.43 -1.55 16.51
N LYS A 345 -7.15 -2.04 17.72
CA LYS A 345 -5.86 -1.86 18.37
C LYS A 345 -4.98 -3.10 18.27
N ARG A 346 -3.69 -2.86 18.11
CA ARG A 346 -2.59 -3.82 18.31
C ARG A 346 -1.76 -3.39 19.53
N SER A 347 -0.74 -4.17 19.87
CA SER A 347 0.18 -3.83 20.96
C SER A 347 0.85 -2.47 20.72
N ALA A 348 1.05 -1.67 21.76
CA ALA A 348 1.79 -0.41 21.64
C ALA A 348 3.30 -0.65 21.41
N ASN A 349 3.85 -1.76 21.94
CA ASN A 349 5.25 -2.17 21.73
C ASN A 349 5.59 -2.39 20.26
N ASP A 350 4.56 -2.66 19.48
CA ASP A 350 4.56 -2.93 18.07
C ASP A 350 4.83 -1.65 17.24
N GLY A 351 4.53 -0.47 17.80
CA GLY A 351 4.97 0.83 17.28
C GLY A 351 6.44 1.12 17.60
N GLU A 352 6.87 0.83 18.84
CA GLU A 352 8.29 0.96 19.22
C GLU A 352 9.18 0.01 18.42
N PHE A 353 8.69 -1.20 18.12
CA PHE A 353 9.34 -2.13 17.20
C PHE A 353 9.63 -1.48 15.84
N PHE A 354 8.64 -0.89 15.17
CA PHE A 354 8.85 -0.24 13.87
C PHE A 354 9.77 0.97 13.96
N LYS A 355 9.71 1.73 15.05
CA LYS A 355 10.62 2.86 15.29
C LYS A 355 12.07 2.38 15.38
N ASN A 356 12.30 1.27 16.08
CA ASN A 356 13.63 0.65 16.20
C ASN A 356 14.14 0.04 14.90
N MET A 357 13.26 -0.27 13.94
CA MET A 357 13.68 -0.68 12.59
C MET A 357 14.18 0.51 11.75
N GLY A 358 13.87 1.74 12.15
CA GLY A 358 14.30 2.97 11.48
C GLY A 358 15.80 3.26 11.60
N PRO A 359 16.25 4.39 11.03
CA PRO A 359 17.64 4.82 11.13
C PRO A 359 18.04 5.14 12.57
N SER A 360 19.25 4.73 12.92
CA SER A 360 19.89 5.00 14.21
C SER A 360 20.71 6.30 14.19
N VAL A 361 21.14 6.76 15.36
CA VAL A 361 22.06 7.92 15.49
C VAL A 361 23.36 7.69 14.71
N ILE A 362 23.84 6.44 14.64
CA ILE A 362 25.02 6.09 13.85
C ILE A 362 24.75 6.28 12.36
N ASP A 363 23.58 5.84 11.88
CA ASP A 363 23.18 6.01 10.47
C ASP A 363 23.17 7.49 10.07
N ASN A 364 22.69 8.34 10.98
CA ASN A 364 22.69 9.78 10.78
C ASN A 364 24.10 10.38 10.77
N LEU A 365 24.90 10.13 11.81
CA LEU A 365 26.22 10.72 11.96
C LEU A 365 27.22 10.26 10.89
N MET A 366 27.12 9.00 10.43
CA MET A 366 28.09 8.41 9.50
C MET A 366 27.66 8.56 8.03
N PHE A 367 26.36 8.47 7.74
CA PHE A 367 25.85 8.39 6.37
C PHE A 367 24.87 9.49 6.00
N ASN A 368 24.60 10.43 6.92
CA ASN A 368 23.60 11.48 6.74
C ASN A 368 22.22 10.91 6.36
N ILE A 369 21.85 9.79 7.00
CA ILE A 369 20.51 9.22 6.89
C ILE A 369 19.65 9.85 8.00
N PRO A 370 18.57 10.57 7.67
CA PRO A 370 17.72 11.23 8.67
C PRO A 370 17.10 10.23 9.65
N LEU A 371 16.98 10.62 10.91
CA LEU A 371 16.20 9.88 11.90
C LEU A 371 14.71 10.06 11.63
N MET A 372 13.90 9.07 12.02
CA MET A 372 12.44 9.26 12.07
C MET A 372 12.09 10.36 13.07
N THR A 373 11.24 11.31 12.65
CA THR A 373 10.76 12.40 13.50
C THR A 373 9.32 12.16 13.95
N ASN A 374 8.77 13.13 14.68
CA ASN A 374 7.36 13.17 15.05
C ASN A 374 6.42 13.08 13.83
N TYR A 375 6.88 13.44 12.64
CA TYR A 375 6.13 13.28 11.40
C TYR A 375 5.68 11.82 11.16
N THR A 376 6.57 10.87 11.47
CA THR A 376 6.29 9.42 11.34
C THR A 376 5.75 8.86 12.64
N ILE A 377 6.45 9.05 13.76
CA ILE A 377 6.20 8.26 14.99
C ILE A 377 4.93 8.69 15.73
N GLN A 378 4.34 9.84 15.40
CA GLN A 378 3.04 10.26 15.94
C GLN A 378 1.84 9.76 15.13
N ARG A 379 2.06 9.05 14.03
CA ARG A 379 0.97 8.43 13.26
C ARG A 379 0.32 7.29 14.05
N GLU A 380 -0.93 7.04 13.75
CA GLU A 380 -1.79 6.19 14.56
C GLU A 380 -1.33 4.72 14.54
N LEU A 381 -0.70 4.26 13.46
CA LEU A 381 -0.02 2.95 13.42
C LEU A 381 0.97 2.81 14.58
N PHE A 382 1.82 3.81 14.82
CA PHE A 382 2.83 3.80 15.91
C PHE A 382 2.21 3.93 17.30
N LYS A 383 0.98 4.45 17.38
CA LYS A 383 0.19 4.54 18.63
C LYS A 383 -0.64 3.28 18.90
N GLY A 384 -0.47 2.23 18.10
CA GLY A 384 -1.14 0.95 18.29
C GLY A 384 -2.41 0.77 17.47
N LEU A 385 -2.66 1.56 16.42
CA LEU A 385 -3.69 1.26 15.42
C LEU A 385 -3.23 0.11 14.51
N THR A 386 -4.15 -0.75 14.07
CA THR A 386 -3.84 -1.89 13.19
C THR A 386 -3.67 -1.51 11.73
N HIS A 387 -4.54 -0.66 11.20
CA HIS A 387 -4.55 -0.25 9.79
C HIS A 387 -4.46 1.27 9.69
N TYR A 388 -3.58 1.77 8.83
CA TYR A 388 -3.39 3.20 8.61
C TYR A 388 -3.45 3.57 7.14
N MET A 389 -2.84 2.79 6.25
CA MET A 389 -2.79 3.09 4.83
C MET A 389 -3.79 2.24 4.03
N GLU A 390 -4.46 2.87 3.07
CA GLU A 390 -5.12 2.16 1.98
C GLU A 390 -4.21 2.23 0.75
N SER A 391 -3.92 1.07 0.16
CA SER A 391 -2.94 0.94 -0.92
C SER A 391 -3.56 0.74 -2.30
N GLY A 392 -4.89 0.69 -2.42
CA GLY A 392 -5.60 0.56 -3.69
C GLY A 392 -5.13 1.54 -4.77
N LEU A 393 -4.70 2.73 -4.37
CA LEU A 393 -4.02 3.69 -5.23
C LEU A 393 -2.81 4.29 -4.52
N VAL A 394 -1.65 4.28 -5.18
CA VAL A 394 -0.40 4.84 -4.68
C VAL A 394 0.28 5.64 -5.78
N VAL A 395 0.61 6.91 -5.52
CA VAL A 395 1.31 7.78 -6.48
C VAL A 395 2.77 7.92 -6.04
N LEU A 396 3.72 7.63 -6.92
CA LEU A 396 5.14 7.59 -6.60
C LEU A 396 6.02 8.19 -7.69
N ASN A 397 7.03 8.94 -7.27
CA ASN A 397 8.18 9.33 -8.06
C ASN A 397 9.35 8.39 -7.74
N LYS A 398 9.62 7.46 -8.65
CA LYS A 398 10.72 6.49 -8.53
C LYS A 398 12.07 7.18 -8.45
N ASP A 399 12.23 8.29 -9.16
CA ASP A 399 13.51 8.97 -9.26
C ASP A 399 13.96 9.56 -7.91
N SER A 400 13.02 10.14 -7.18
CA SER A 400 13.23 10.69 -5.83
C SER A 400 13.31 9.60 -4.76
N HIS A 401 12.57 8.49 -4.89
CA HIS A 401 12.36 7.53 -3.81
C HIS A 401 12.81 6.10 -4.11
N PHE A 402 13.71 5.92 -5.07
CA PHE A 402 14.16 4.59 -5.50
C PHE A 402 14.68 3.73 -4.34
N SER A 403 15.44 4.31 -3.40
CA SER A 403 15.94 3.62 -2.21
C SER A 403 14.81 3.14 -1.30
N SER A 404 13.76 3.93 -1.16
CA SER A 404 12.57 3.61 -0.37
C SER A 404 11.77 2.47 -1.04
N ILE A 405 11.66 2.48 -2.38
CA ILE A 405 11.06 1.38 -3.17
C ILE A 405 11.85 0.06 -3.01
N LEU A 406 13.18 0.12 -2.98
CA LEU A 406 14.01 -1.04 -2.69
C LEU A 406 13.82 -1.53 -1.24
N MET A 407 13.68 -0.61 -0.29
CA MET A 407 13.40 -0.94 1.11
C MET A 407 12.04 -1.65 1.27
N MET A 408 11.02 -1.30 0.49
CA MET A 408 9.74 -2.03 0.48
C MET A 408 9.94 -3.52 0.16
N GLN A 409 10.79 -3.84 -0.83
CA GLN A 409 11.11 -5.24 -1.16
C GLN A 409 11.74 -5.95 0.03
N LYS A 410 12.66 -5.27 0.73
CA LYS A 410 13.39 -5.82 1.87
C LYS A 410 12.48 -6.17 3.03
N ILE A 411 11.64 -5.23 3.45
CA ILE A 411 10.73 -5.46 4.58
C ILE A 411 9.67 -6.51 4.25
N ASN A 412 9.28 -6.65 2.98
CA ASN A 412 8.38 -7.69 2.51
C ASN A 412 8.95 -9.11 2.74
N PHE A 413 10.27 -9.28 2.72
CA PHE A 413 10.92 -10.58 2.97
C PHE A 413 11.05 -10.96 4.44
N PHE A 414 10.72 -10.07 5.38
CA PHE A 414 10.95 -10.28 6.81
C PHE A 414 9.66 -10.59 7.56
N PRO A 415 9.38 -11.88 7.85
CA PRO A 415 8.19 -12.28 8.61
C PRO A 415 8.00 -11.56 9.95
N PRO A 416 9.04 -11.21 10.73
CA PRO A 416 8.86 -10.44 11.96
C PRO A 416 8.25 -9.04 11.74
N ILE A 417 8.44 -8.45 10.55
CA ILE A 417 7.84 -7.18 10.16
C ILE A 417 6.50 -7.43 9.49
N SER A 418 6.46 -8.21 8.41
CA SER A 418 5.24 -8.42 7.62
C SER A 418 4.14 -9.15 8.40
N GLY A 419 4.49 -10.01 9.36
CA GLY A 419 3.54 -10.68 10.26
C GLY A 419 2.87 -9.76 11.29
N LYS A 420 3.37 -8.54 11.47
CA LYS A 420 2.73 -7.48 12.28
C LYS A 420 1.83 -6.57 11.46
N LEU A 421 1.83 -6.74 10.14
CA LEU A 421 1.07 -5.96 9.18
C LEU A 421 -0.01 -6.82 8.55
N TYR A 422 -1.01 -6.18 7.95
CA TYR A 422 -2.02 -6.87 7.17
C TYR A 422 -1.75 -6.68 5.68
N GLY A 423 -1.27 -7.74 5.03
CA GLY A 423 -0.90 -7.69 3.61
C GLY A 423 0.27 -6.75 3.35
N ASP A 424 0.16 -5.97 2.29
CA ASP A 424 1.16 -5.03 1.78
C ASP A 424 0.92 -3.57 2.17
N LYS A 425 -0.26 -3.24 2.71
CA LYS A 425 -0.73 -1.85 2.85
C LYS A 425 0.28 -0.91 3.52
N GLU A 426 0.77 -1.29 4.69
CA GLU A 426 1.70 -0.47 5.48
C GLU A 426 3.15 -0.53 4.96
N ILE A 427 3.49 -1.52 4.13
CA ILE A 427 4.84 -1.72 3.58
C ILE A 427 5.26 -0.51 2.72
N PHE A 428 4.32 0.08 1.97
CA PHE A 428 4.63 1.21 1.09
C PHE A 428 5.28 2.36 1.83
N TRP A 429 4.66 2.88 2.89
CA TRP A 429 5.20 4.04 3.61
C TRP A 429 6.18 3.66 4.72
N LEU A 430 6.08 2.45 5.31
CA LEU A 430 7.12 1.98 6.23
C LEU A 430 8.45 1.78 5.51
N GLY A 431 8.45 1.40 4.23
CA GLY A 431 9.65 1.35 3.40
C GLY A 431 10.38 2.70 3.34
N PHE A 432 9.62 3.79 3.26
CA PHE A 432 10.15 5.17 3.32
C PHE A 432 10.70 5.50 4.69
N ALA A 433 9.87 5.37 5.73
CA ALA A 433 10.24 5.73 7.09
C ALA A 433 11.46 4.93 7.58
N ILE A 434 11.49 3.62 7.32
CA ILE A 434 12.62 2.74 7.65
C ILE A 434 13.87 3.11 6.84
N ASN A 435 13.74 3.55 5.59
CA ASN A 435 14.86 4.01 4.80
C ASN A 435 15.43 5.39 5.25
N GLY A 436 14.74 6.10 6.15
CA GLY A 436 15.10 7.46 6.57
C GLY A 436 14.59 8.54 5.61
N ASP A 437 13.55 8.21 4.85
CA ASP A 437 12.89 9.10 3.91
C ASP A 437 11.53 9.49 4.48
N GLU A 438 11.44 10.67 5.12
CA GLU A 438 10.17 11.22 5.60
C GLU A 438 9.50 12.14 4.55
N ASN A 439 10.06 12.22 3.34
CA ASN A 439 9.49 13.01 2.26
C ASN A 439 8.37 12.24 1.55
N TYR A 440 7.33 11.88 2.32
CA TYR A 440 6.12 11.28 1.79
C TYR A 440 4.87 12.00 2.26
N TYR A 441 3.82 12.04 1.46
CA TYR A 441 2.57 12.73 1.80
C TYR A 441 1.40 11.76 1.96
N PHE A 442 0.57 11.98 2.98
CA PHE A 442 -0.70 11.30 3.16
C PHE A 442 -1.85 12.28 2.97
N ASN A 443 -2.88 11.87 2.22
CA ASN A 443 -4.16 12.56 2.17
C ASN A 443 -4.64 12.94 3.58
N GLN A 444 -5.08 14.19 3.77
CA GLN A 444 -5.44 14.65 5.11
C GLN A 444 -6.59 13.83 5.71
N PHE A 445 -7.54 13.40 4.88
CA PHE A 445 -8.71 12.63 5.29
C PHE A 445 -8.47 11.12 5.26
N ASN A 446 -9.04 10.46 6.27
CA ASN A 446 -9.29 9.01 6.24
C ASN A 446 -10.34 8.65 5.19
N ALA A 447 -10.46 7.37 4.87
CA ALA A 447 -11.49 6.90 3.97
C ALA A 447 -12.90 7.36 4.41
N ALA A 448 -13.75 7.63 3.42
CA ALA A 448 -15.16 7.95 3.57
C ALA A 448 -16.02 6.75 3.19
N SER A 449 -17.23 6.68 3.73
CA SER A 449 -18.29 5.85 3.14
C SER A 449 -19.00 6.69 2.08
N ILE A 450 -19.22 6.12 0.90
CA ILE A 450 -19.84 6.80 -0.23
C ILE A 450 -21.06 6.02 -0.72
N GLY A 451 -22.10 6.73 -1.17
CA GLY A 451 -23.35 6.09 -1.58
C GLY A 451 -24.54 7.00 -1.32
N THR A 452 -25.65 6.42 -0.88
CA THR A 452 -26.85 7.14 -0.45
C THR A 452 -27.04 6.96 1.05
N ILE A 453 -27.48 8.02 1.74
CA ILE A 453 -27.74 7.95 3.19
C ILE A 453 -28.74 6.84 3.55
N THR A 454 -28.49 6.13 4.66
CA THR A 454 -29.38 5.08 5.14
C THR A 454 -30.74 5.69 5.50
N ASN A 455 -31.83 5.04 5.08
CA ASN A 455 -33.19 5.50 5.38
C ASN A 455 -33.45 5.52 6.89
N ASP A 456 -34.14 6.55 7.38
CA ASP A 456 -34.47 6.69 8.80
C ASP A 456 -35.21 5.48 9.38
N LYS A 457 -36.06 4.80 8.59
CA LYS A 457 -36.78 3.58 9.01
C LYS A 457 -35.84 2.40 9.34
N GLU A 458 -34.59 2.44 8.91
CA GLU A 458 -33.56 1.44 9.21
C GLU A 458 -32.68 1.84 10.40
N ARG A 459 -32.79 3.09 10.85
CA ARG A 459 -31.96 3.70 11.91
C ARG A 459 -32.71 3.95 13.22
N ILE A 460 -34.04 3.81 13.23
CA ILE A 460 -34.86 4.00 14.44
C ILE A 460 -34.35 3.07 15.55
N LYS A 461 -34.07 3.65 16.71
CA LYS A 461 -33.62 2.96 17.93
C LYS A 461 -34.74 2.10 18.52
N GLU A 462 -34.39 1.18 19.42
CA GLU A 462 -35.38 0.36 20.15
C GLU A 462 -36.36 1.21 20.97
N ASN A 463 -35.93 2.39 21.43
CA ASN A 463 -36.78 3.36 22.15
C ASN A 463 -37.65 4.24 21.22
N GLY A 464 -37.61 4.01 19.90
CA GLY A 464 -38.39 4.76 18.90
C GLY A 464 -37.76 6.08 18.43
N GLU A 465 -36.64 6.50 19.00
CA GLU A 465 -35.97 7.75 18.62
C GLU A 465 -35.03 7.56 17.43
N LEU A 466 -34.89 8.61 16.61
CA LEU A 466 -33.93 8.64 15.52
C LEU A 466 -32.57 9.19 16.01
N PRO A 467 -31.43 8.52 15.73
CA PRO A 467 -30.12 9.08 16.03
C PRO A 467 -29.88 10.41 15.32
N LYS A 468 -29.27 11.37 16.01
CA LYS A 468 -28.87 12.67 15.44
C LYS A 468 -27.79 12.48 14.36
N SER A 469 -26.88 11.54 14.58
CA SER A 469 -25.84 11.20 13.62
C SER A 469 -26.45 10.59 12.35
N LYS A 470 -26.09 11.12 11.18
CA LYS A 470 -26.39 10.53 9.86
C LYS A 470 -25.57 9.24 9.67
N GLU A 471 -26.14 8.25 9.01
CA GLU A 471 -25.49 6.95 8.72
C GLU A 471 -25.47 6.72 7.22
N LEU A 472 -24.32 6.28 6.69
CA LEU A 472 -24.17 5.83 5.32
C LEU A 472 -23.47 4.48 5.30
N CYS A 473 -24.20 3.44 4.88
CA CYS A 473 -23.68 2.09 4.74
C CYS A 473 -23.28 1.78 3.30
N SER A 474 -22.03 1.38 3.09
CA SER A 474 -21.47 1.02 1.79
C SER A 474 -20.32 0.05 1.96
N PRO A 475 -20.13 -0.93 1.05
CA PRO A 475 -18.94 -1.76 1.08
C PRO A 475 -17.70 -1.05 0.51
N HIS A 476 -17.85 0.13 -0.09
CA HIS A 476 -16.76 0.81 -0.79
C HIS A 476 -16.12 1.91 0.07
N PRO A 477 -14.82 1.83 0.38
CA PRO A 477 -14.10 2.97 0.93
C PRO A 477 -13.83 3.97 -0.22
N GLY A 478 -14.29 5.21 -0.04
CA GLY A 478 -14.01 6.32 -0.95
C GLY A 478 -12.97 7.28 -0.38
N HIS A 479 -12.23 7.97 -1.25
CA HIS A 479 -11.21 8.93 -0.85
C HIS A 479 -11.53 10.32 -1.38
N ILE A 480 -11.80 11.23 -0.45
CA ILE A 480 -12.06 12.64 -0.75
C ILE A 480 -10.73 13.39 -0.80
N ASN A 481 -10.64 14.33 -1.75
CA ASN A 481 -9.47 15.16 -1.97
C ASN A 481 -9.11 15.91 -0.69
N GLY A 482 -7.85 15.82 -0.31
CA GLY A 482 -7.32 16.49 0.85
C GLY A 482 -7.09 17.98 0.65
N GLU A 483 -7.20 18.52 -0.56
CA GLU A 483 -6.95 19.95 -0.80
C GLU A 483 -8.24 20.78 -0.72
N ASP A 484 -9.31 20.32 -1.36
CA ASP A 484 -10.62 20.98 -1.32
C ASP A 484 -11.60 20.39 -0.28
N GLY A 485 -11.39 19.12 0.09
CA GLY A 485 -12.22 18.40 1.04
C GLY A 485 -13.67 18.14 0.63
N VAL A 486 -13.96 18.14 -0.67
CA VAL A 486 -15.27 17.83 -1.26
C VAL A 486 -15.18 16.88 -2.46
N THR A 487 -14.13 16.94 -3.27
CA THR A 487 -14.02 16.17 -4.51
C THR A 487 -13.73 14.69 -4.22
N LEU A 488 -14.51 13.79 -4.79
CA LEU A 488 -14.22 12.35 -4.74
C LEU A 488 -13.10 12.02 -5.73
N LEU A 489 -12.00 11.44 -5.24
CA LEU A 489 -10.84 11.08 -6.06
C LEU A 489 -10.97 9.67 -6.63
N TRP A 490 -11.26 8.70 -5.76
CA TRP A 490 -11.35 7.29 -6.13
C TRP A 490 -12.05 6.49 -5.01
N MET A 491 -12.44 5.25 -5.32
CA MET A 491 -12.94 4.27 -4.37
C MET A 491 -12.37 2.88 -4.65
N ASN A 492 -12.36 2.01 -3.64
CA ASN A 492 -11.94 0.62 -3.81
C ASN A 492 -13.13 -0.36 -3.92
N SER A 493 -12.84 -1.60 -4.30
CA SER A 493 -13.81 -2.69 -4.43
C SER A 493 -14.77 -2.60 -5.63
N GLY A 494 -14.36 -1.96 -6.73
CA GLY A 494 -15.15 -1.86 -7.95
C GLY A 494 -16.42 -1.01 -7.80
N PHE A 495 -17.31 -1.07 -8.80
CA PHE A 495 -18.52 -0.23 -8.84
C PHE A 495 -19.82 -0.96 -8.51
N ARG A 496 -19.87 -2.30 -8.55
CA ARG A 496 -21.09 -3.05 -8.14
C ARG A 496 -21.44 -2.74 -6.69
N TYR A 497 -22.71 -2.53 -6.36
CA TYR A 497 -23.13 -2.27 -4.98
C TYR A 497 -22.54 -3.29 -4.00
N CYS A 498 -22.50 -4.57 -4.38
CA CYS A 498 -21.74 -5.57 -3.66
C CYS A 498 -20.71 -6.22 -4.58
N HIS A 499 -19.43 -5.92 -4.38
CA HIS A 499 -18.35 -6.55 -5.16
C HIS A 499 -18.23 -8.06 -4.93
N GLN A 500 -18.76 -8.58 -3.82
CA GLN A 500 -18.79 -10.00 -3.49
C GLN A 500 -20.03 -10.73 -4.02
N SER A 501 -20.82 -10.11 -4.89
CA SER A 501 -22.11 -10.64 -5.38
C SER A 501 -22.07 -12.10 -5.85
N ASP A 502 -20.96 -12.50 -6.50
CA ASP A 502 -20.80 -13.84 -7.08
C ASP A 502 -20.71 -14.96 -6.02
N GLN A 503 -20.38 -14.61 -4.76
CA GLN A 503 -20.26 -15.56 -3.64
C GLN A 503 -21.38 -15.45 -2.59
N ILE A 504 -22.41 -14.61 -2.84
CA ILE A 504 -23.50 -14.39 -1.88
C ILE A 504 -24.52 -15.54 -1.89
N ASN A 505 -24.88 -15.99 -0.69
CA ASN A 505 -26.08 -16.81 -0.50
C ASN A 505 -27.29 -15.92 -0.23
N PHE A 506 -27.99 -15.50 -1.30
CA PHE A 506 -29.14 -14.61 -1.21
C PHE A 506 -30.31 -15.18 -0.40
N ASN A 507 -30.49 -16.51 -0.38
CA ASN A 507 -31.52 -17.17 0.44
C ASN A 507 -31.28 -16.94 1.94
N LYS A 508 -30.02 -16.84 2.35
CA LYS A 508 -29.67 -16.53 3.74
C LYS A 508 -29.82 -15.04 4.00
N GLU A 509 -29.29 -14.20 3.13
CA GLU A 509 -29.18 -12.76 3.37
C GLU A 509 -30.53 -12.06 3.48
N ILE A 510 -31.51 -12.49 2.68
CA ILE A 510 -32.89 -11.96 2.74
C ILE A 510 -33.57 -12.23 4.09
N THR A 511 -33.12 -13.23 4.85
CA THR A 511 -33.73 -13.57 6.16
C THR A 511 -33.35 -12.61 7.28
N PHE A 512 -32.26 -11.85 7.13
CA PHE A 512 -31.77 -10.96 8.20
C PHE A 512 -32.69 -9.77 8.46
N LYS A 513 -33.30 -9.20 7.40
CA LYS A 513 -34.29 -8.10 7.47
C LYS A 513 -33.87 -6.86 8.29
N ARG A 514 -32.58 -6.71 8.59
CA ARG A 514 -32.03 -5.63 9.41
C ARG A 514 -31.76 -4.38 8.58
N ARG A 515 -31.24 -4.55 7.36
CA ARG A 515 -30.92 -3.49 6.40
C ARG A 515 -31.49 -3.77 5.02
N LEU A 516 -31.51 -2.74 4.18
CA LEU A 516 -32.04 -2.79 2.81
C LEU A 516 -33.51 -3.22 2.79
N LYS A 517 -34.31 -2.68 3.71
CA LYS A 517 -35.70 -3.10 3.95
C LYS A 517 -36.64 -2.81 2.77
N PHE A 518 -36.19 -2.01 1.81
CA PHE A 518 -36.90 -1.74 0.56
C PHE A 518 -36.82 -2.90 -0.44
N LEU A 519 -35.93 -3.88 -0.21
CA LEU A 519 -35.80 -5.10 -1.01
C LEU A 519 -36.60 -6.23 -0.34
N SER A 520 -37.56 -6.81 -1.05
CA SER A 520 -38.50 -7.81 -0.55
C SER A 520 -38.33 -9.20 -1.17
N THR A 521 -37.66 -9.30 -2.32
CA THR A 521 -37.46 -10.57 -3.04
C THR A 521 -35.99 -10.86 -3.30
N ILE A 522 -35.66 -12.14 -3.52
CA ILE A 522 -34.29 -12.58 -3.87
C ILE A 522 -33.83 -11.89 -5.17
N ASP A 523 -34.71 -11.77 -6.16
CA ASP A 523 -34.39 -11.12 -7.44
C ASP A 523 -34.10 -9.63 -7.27
N GLN A 524 -34.82 -8.94 -6.38
CA GLN A 524 -34.54 -7.55 -6.03
C GLN A 524 -33.18 -7.40 -5.36
N PHE A 525 -32.85 -8.28 -4.41
CA PHE A 525 -31.52 -8.31 -3.78
C PHE A 525 -30.41 -8.56 -4.79
N LYS A 526 -30.57 -9.58 -5.64
CA LYS A 526 -29.62 -9.93 -6.68
C LYS A 526 -29.43 -8.75 -7.64
N SER A 527 -30.51 -8.20 -8.18
CA SER A 527 -30.44 -7.05 -9.09
C SER A 527 -29.73 -5.86 -8.43
N PHE A 528 -30.09 -5.52 -7.19
CA PHE A 528 -29.45 -4.42 -6.45
C PHE A 528 -27.94 -4.64 -6.25
N TYR A 529 -27.51 -5.86 -5.96
CA TYR A 529 -26.12 -6.19 -5.64
C TYR A 529 -25.20 -6.15 -6.87
N TYR A 530 -25.70 -6.60 -8.03
CA TYR A 530 -24.98 -6.56 -9.30
C TYR A 530 -25.02 -5.18 -9.96
N ASN A 531 -26.03 -4.36 -9.67
CA ASN A 531 -26.13 -2.99 -10.17
C ASN A 531 -25.05 -2.08 -9.57
N PRO A 532 -24.68 -0.99 -10.26
CA PRO A 532 -23.66 -0.08 -9.77
C PRO A 532 -24.15 0.70 -8.54
N LEU A 533 -23.22 0.95 -7.62
CA LEU A 533 -23.42 1.84 -6.47
C LEU A 533 -23.81 3.23 -6.96
N ARG A 534 -24.94 3.76 -6.46
CA ARG A 534 -25.36 5.13 -6.73
C ARG A 534 -24.81 6.06 -5.65
N ILE A 535 -23.92 6.95 -6.05
CA ILE A 535 -23.16 7.84 -5.16
C ILE A 535 -23.82 9.22 -5.16
N LYS A 536 -24.35 9.62 -4.01
CA LYS A 536 -24.99 10.93 -3.80
C LYS A 536 -24.34 11.73 -2.67
N GLN A 537 -23.88 11.02 -1.66
CA GLN A 537 -23.24 11.60 -0.49
C GLN A 537 -21.98 10.83 -0.11
N ALA A 538 -21.15 11.49 0.71
CA ALA A 538 -20.05 10.88 1.42
C ALA A 538 -20.06 11.27 2.90
N ILE A 539 -19.65 10.34 3.76
CA ILE A 539 -19.37 10.60 5.17
C ILE A 539 -17.92 10.23 5.44
N ILE A 540 -17.11 11.21 5.86
CA ILE A 540 -15.81 10.97 6.50
C ILE A 540 -16.07 10.95 8.01
N PRO A 541 -16.04 9.78 8.66
CA PRO A 541 -16.38 9.72 10.08
C PRO A 541 -15.36 10.43 10.95
N PRO A 542 -15.79 10.97 12.11
CA PRO A 542 -14.85 11.47 13.10
C PRO A 542 -13.97 10.33 13.63
N PHE A 543 -12.68 10.62 13.84
CA PHE A 543 -11.75 9.70 14.46
C PHE A 543 -11.04 10.36 15.65
N PRO A 544 -11.23 9.85 16.87
CA PRO A 544 -10.68 10.48 18.07
C PRO A 544 -9.17 10.24 18.20
N SER A 545 -8.40 11.32 18.40
CA SER A 545 -6.93 11.29 18.45
C SER A 545 -6.34 10.52 19.65
N ASP A 546 -7.12 10.34 20.72
CA ASP A 546 -6.77 9.52 21.89
C ASP A 546 -7.08 8.03 21.69
N LEU A 547 -7.59 7.63 20.52
CA LEU A 547 -7.95 6.26 20.17
C LEU A 547 -8.92 5.64 21.19
N ARG A 548 -9.97 6.38 21.59
CA ARG A 548 -11.00 5.89 22.52
C ARG A 548 -12.41 6.11 21.97
N ALA A 549 -13.28 5.13 22.16
CA ALA A 549 -14.69 5.25 21.83
C ALA A 549 -15.36 6.38 22.64
N ARG A 550 -16.37 7.01 22.04
CA ARG A 550 -17.16 8.08 22.66
C ARG A 550 -18.50 7.53 23.16
N ASN A 551 -18.45 6.82 24.28
CA ASN A 551 -19.67 6.30 24.91
C ASN A 551 -20.57 7.45 25.39
N ASN A 552 -21.88 7.25 25.38
CA ASN A 552 -22.87 8.25 25.74
C ASN A 552 -24.20 7.56 26.14
N ASP A 553 -25.08 8.30 26.83
CA ASP A 553 -26.40 7.81 27.27
C ASP A 553 -27.54 8.23 26.33
N GLU A 554 -27.21 8.87 25.19
CA GLU A 554 -28.16 9.26 24.14
C GLU A 554 -28.29 8.20 23.04
N TYR A 555 -27.61 7.04 23.17
CA TYR A 555 -27.55 5.99 22.15
C TYR A 555 -27.06 6.49 20.78
N GLU A 556 -26.25 7.54 20.75
CA GLU A 556 -25.51 7.96 19.56
C GLU A 556 -24.34 6.99 19.33
N PRO A 557 -23.89 6.80 18.08
CA PRO A 557 -22.77 5.91 17.77
C PRO A 557 -21.52 6.34 18.55
N SER A 558 -20.82 5.37 19.15
CA SER A 558 -19.58 5.63 19.90
C SER A 558 -18.32 5.57 19.04
N LEU A 559 -18.44 5.02 17.83
CA LEU A 559 -17.36 4.81 16.85
C LEU A 559 -17.80 5.35 15.48
N GLY A 560 -16.84 5.87 14.71
CA GLY A 560 -17.12 6.45 13.40
C GLY A 560 -17.49 5.40 12.34
N TRP A 561 -17.04 4.16 12.54
CA TRP A 561 -17.26 3.03 11.65
C TRP A 561 -17.86 1.85 12.40
N SER A 562 -18.81 1.16 11.77
CA SER A 562 -19.36 -0.12 12.21
C SER A 562 -19.40 -1.10 11.03
N MET A 563 -18.86 -2.30 11.21
CA MET A 563 -18.99 -3.38 10.22
C MET A 563 -20.33 -4.08 10.43
N ASP A 564 -21.05 -4.31 9.34
CA ASP A 564 -22.20 -5.20 9.32
C ASP A 564 -21.74 -6.61 8.88
N HIS A 565 -21.95 -7.59 9.75
CA HIS A 565 -21.49 -8.97 9.54
C HIS A 565 -22.51 -9.86 8.82
N GLU A 566 -23.62 -9.30 8.36
CA GLU A 566 -24.72 -10.03 7.73
C GLU A 566 -24.74 -9.79 6.23
N TYR A 567 -24.47 -8.56 5.80
CA TYR A 567 -24.65 -8.16 4.39
C TYR A 567 -23.35 -8.14 3.57
N CYS A 568 -23.49 -8.40 2.27
CA CYS A 568 -22.42 -8.38 1.26
C CYS A 568 -21.17 -9.17 1.70
N ALA A 569 -21.37 -10.44 2.10
CA ALA A 569 -20.31 -11.33 2.56
C ALA A 569 -19.44 -10.75 3.70
N ARG A 570 -20.08 -10.02 4.64
CA ARG A 570 -19.44 -9.36 5.78
C ARG A 570 -18.55 -8.18 5.38
N TYR A 571 -18.86 -7.53 4.26
CA TYR A 571 -18.10 -6.38 3.77
C TYR A 571 -18.89 -5.08 3.75
N LEU A 572 -20.15 -5.06 4.21
CA LEU A 572 -20.89 -3.81 4.36
C LEU A 572 -20.38 -3.02 5.58
N TRP A 573 -20.01 -1.76 5.38
CA TRP A 573 -19.54 -0.87 6.45
C TRP A 573 -20.43 0.37 6.56
N CYS A 574 -20.79 0.74 7.78
CA CYS A 574 -21.57 1.92 8.07
C CYS A 574 -20.69 3.00 8.70
N ALA A 575 -20.76 4.20 8.13
CA ALA A 575 -20.10 5.41 8.59
C ALA A 575 -21.11 6.34 9.27
N TYR A 576 -20.67 7.02 10.31
CA TYR A 576 -21.48 7.95 11.09
C TYR A 576 -20.94 9.38 10.99
N SER A 577 -21.82 10.37 10.75
CA SER A 577 -21.43 11.77 10.60
C SER A 577 -20.94 12.42 11.89
N SER A 578 -21.32 11.85 13.04
CA SER A 578 -20.88 12.27 14.37
C SER A 578 -20.85 11.07 15.30
N ILE A 579 -20.05 11.16 16.36
CA ILE A 579 -19.95 10.14 17.43
C ILE A 579 -20.00 10.81 18.80
N GLY A 580 -20.42 10.06 19.81
CA GLY A 580 -20.57 10.60 21.16
C GLY A 580 -21.84 11.40 21.37
N GLY A 581 -22.02 11.90 22.59
CA GLY A 581 -23.22 12.58 23.03
C GLY A 581 -23.17 12.92 24.51
N LYS A 582 -24.33 13.16 25.11
CA LYS A 582 -24.43 13.49 26.54
C LYS A 582 -24.39 12.25 27.44
N PHE A 583 -23.89 12.42 28.66
CA PHE A 583 -24.11 11.48 29.76
C PHE A 583 -25.25 12.00 30.65
N LYS A 584 -26.11 11.10 31.12
CA LYS A 584 -27.34 11.40 31.86
C LYS A 584 -27.14 12.27 33.11
N TYR A 585 -25.95 12.20 33.72
CA TYR A 585 -25.59 12.94 34.94
C TYR A 585 -24.45 13.95 34.74
N SER A 586 -24.03 14.22 33.50
CA SER A 586 -22.99 15.18 33.17
C SER A 586 -23.56 16.36 32.37
N LYS A 587 -23.09 17.57 32.66
CA LYS A 587 -23.36 18.74 31.80
C LYS A 587 -22.49 18.77 30.54
N ASN A 588 -21.40 18.00 30.50
CA ASN A 588 -20.48 17.95 29.38
C ASN A 588 -20.86 16.81 28.42
N ASP A 589 -20.92 17.10 27.12
CA ASP A 589 -20.96 16.09 26.06
C ASP A 589 -19.55 15.74 25.58
N ASN A 590 -19.42 14.61 24.87
CA ASN A 590 -18.19 14.19 24.23
C ASN A 590 -18.34 14.07 22.70
N LEU A 591 -19.24 14.89 22.14
CA LEU A 591 -19.61 14.85 20.73
C LEU A 591 -18.41 15.22 19.84
N ILE A 592 -18.15 14.41 18.82
CA ILE A 592 -17.18 14.73 17.77
C ILE A 592 -17.90 14.62 16.43
N ASN A 593 -17.79 15.66 15.61
CA ASN A 593 -18.36 15.70 14.27
C ASN A 593 -17.33 15.27 13.23
N GLY A 594 -17.76 14.44 12.30
CA GLY A 594 -17.06 14.15 11.06
C GLY A 594 -17.43 15.15 9.98
N ARG A 595 -17.26 14.75 8.71
CA ARG A 595 -17.64 15.54 7.55
C ARG A 595 -18.72 14.82 6.75
N PHE A 596 -19.78 15.53 6.43
CA PHE A 596 -20.84 15.11 5.52
C PHE A 596 -20.72 15.92 4.23
N ILE A 597 -20.72 15.25 3.10
CA ILE A 597 -20.60 15.86 1.77
C ILE A 597 -21.80 15.40 0.96
N GLU A 598 -22.44 16.35 0.29
CA GLU A 598 -23.47 16.10 -0.70
C GLU A 598 -22.93 16.56 -2.05
N PHE A 599 -22.86 15.63 -3.00
CA PHE A 599 -22.32 15.91 -4.33
C PHE A 599 -23.36 16.66 -5.16
N SER A 600 -22.90 17.53 -6.06
CA SER A 600 -23.78 18.23 -7.00
C SER A 600 -24.50 17.25 -7.92
N GLU A 601 -25.63 17.68 -8.50
CA GLU A 601 -26.39 16.86 -9.45
C GLU A 601 -25.52 16.42 -10.64
N PHE A 602 -24.66 17.32 -11.14
CA PHE A 602 -23.71 17.00 -12.19
C PHE A 602 -22.72 15.90 -11.78
N GLU A 603 -22.11 16.00 -10.59
CA GLU A 603 -21.21 14.96 -10.09
C GLU A 603 -21.93 13.62 -9.92
N GLN A 604 -23.16 13.63 -9.40
CA GLN A 604 -23.98 12.43 -9.26
C GLN A 604 -24.25 11.75 -10.60
N ASP A 605 -24.64 12.52 -11.63
CA ASP A 605 -24.88 11.98 -12.96
C ASP A 605 -23.57 11.52 -13.65
N LEU A 606 -22.45 12.19 -13.38
CA LEU A 606 -21.13 11.76 -13.84
C LEU A 606 -20.70 10.43 -13.18
N PHE A 607 -20.90 10.28 -11.87
CA PHE A 607 -20.65 9.01 -11.18
C PHE A 607 -21.57 7.89 -11.69
N ASN A 608 -22.82 8.21 -12.03
CA ASN A 608 -23.73 7.23 -12.63
C ASN A 608 -23.21 6.75 -13.99
N TYR A 609 -22.73 7.66 -14.83
CA TYR A 609 -22.08 7.31 -16.10
C TYR A 609 -20.87 6.39 -15.89
N TYR A 610 -19.96 6.75 -14.98
CA TYR A 610 -18.79 5.93 -14.68
C TYR A 610 -19.17 4.55 -14.12
N GLY A 611 -20.21 4.49 -13.30
CA GLY A 611 -20.72 3.24 -12.75
C GLY A 611 -21.28 2.33 -13.83
N ASP A 612 -22.12 2.86 -14.71
CA ASP A 612 -22.75 2.10 -15.78
C ASP A 612 -21.70 1.61 -16.81
N ILE A 613 -20.69 2.44 -17.14
CA ILE A 613 -19.54 2.04 -17.95
C ILE A 613 -18.76 0.89 -17.30
N TRP A 614 -18.50 0.97 -15.99
CA TRP A 614 -17.75 -0.05 -15.27
C TRP A 614 -18.48 -1.40 -15.25
N VAL A 615 -19.79 -1.40 -14.99
CA VAL A 615 -20.57 -2.65 -14.91
C VAL A 615 -21.02 -3.18 -16.27
N GLY A 616 -20.90 -2.38 -17.33
CA GLY A 616 -21.32 -2.74 -18.69
C GLY A 616 -22.84 -2.76 -18.86
N LEU A 617 -23.55 -1.78 -18.28
CA LEU A 617 -24.97 -1.59 -18.55
C LEU A 617 -25.15 -0.88 -19.89
N GLU A 618 -26.00 -1.42 -20.76
CA GLU A 618 -26.41 -0.78 -22.02
C GLU A 618 -27.56 0.22 -21.80
#